data_AF-A0A6J3LQ95-F1
#
_entry.id   AF-A0A6J3LQ95-F1
#
_cell.length_a   1.000
_cell.length_b   1.000
_cell.length_c   1.000
_cell.angle_alpha   90.00
_cell.angle_beta   90.00
_cell.angle_gamma   90.00
#
_symmetry.space_group_name_H-M   'P 1'
#
loop_
_entity.id
_entity.type
_entity.pdbx_description
1 polymer ?
#
loop_
_entity_poly.entity_id
_entity_poly.type
_entity_poly.pdbx_seq_one_letter_code
_entity_poly.pdbx_strand_id
1 'polypeptide(L)'
;MATAGVVEIARSDLIPSELSENATISQVQHLASYNWIEAPIPTIAIPGSPAQWLEVSSPKRLQKDSGLVYIAQNSARHPESPLEPLFRALQIERPDFDSSEVDIISDRNNFRKLLSFVDPKTSRNGLENFTIKAEIIGSAVLLCRDEAVVQETIGPDEFRGYGHEFEKSYTTNPIVESTGHHRIIGYQFGNLSWIIRHETDGFVQDLHASEGSAQNADILSLMKNLAISPSNTPVKAFPGSKLTLKLCGQAVPLGSTLEIKTRVAHKQISIDEVAPQLWLSQTPYLVRAYHNKGTFQVPEVKDVRAEIRAWERNHQTQLKMLAGLTVKIIEMVKKFKQATIQYRTDTNTLTIRSEMHATMLPKDLYLVWDEHIPFRISVKADKEAPEKIPVVNFEKKLADTTIRIGDKSYEIPLGKFPVLQSFVVAERQKSVTTVITHQQIPLFDIALEGVTSGFRQCIRRLGSDLNSYQQLCVTYDNLGVDVLEGQSLGNIFSNIKAVNQNPADETKRNKRLARDSVFRLIYYLLKAESFSKGIESNKIYNAVIFVVSHPRTFRHKARCIARVAYDFRMCPSAKQSATLNKWDKNEDPDDVDCTTDSDISDFYYYDSSDS
;
A
#
# COMPACT_ATOMS: atom_id res chain seq x y z
N MET A 1 20.63 15.16 25.25
CA MET A 1 21.68 14.51 24.46
C MET A 1 21.82 13.08 24.99
N ALA A 2 21.24 12.08 24.33
CA ALA A 2 21.45 10.69 24.71
C ALA A 2 22.86 10.30 24.30
N THR A 3 23.63 9.72 25.22
CA THR A 3 24.97 9.19 24.95
C THR A 3 24.86 8.09 23.88
N ALA A 4 25.66 8.20 22.82
CA ALA A 4 25.71 7.22 21.73
C ALA A 4 26.23 5.88 22.26
N GLY A 5 25.30 5.02 22.70
CA GLY A 5 25.61 3.68 23.18
C GLY A 5 25.86 2.74 22.01
N VAL A 6 26.98 2.02 22.06
CA VAL A 6 27.30 0.91 21.15
C VAL A 6 27.60 -0.31 21.99
N VAL A 7 27.02 -1.45 21.63
CA VAL A 7 27.36 -2.76 22.20
C VAL A 7 27.80 -3.66 21.07
N GLU A 8 28.94 -4.32 21.27
CA GLU A 8 29.45 -5.34 20.37
C GLU A 8 29.17 -6.72 20.98
N ILE A 9 28.74 -7.65 20.14
CA ILE A 9 28.45 -9.03 20.49
C ILE A 9 29.26 -9.90 19.54
N ALA A 10 30.29 -10.56 20.07
CA ALA A 10 30.94 -11.64 19.35
C ALA A 10 30.14 -12.93 19.52
N ARG A 11 30.22 -13.83 18.54
CA ARG A 11 29.59 -15.15 18.63
C ARG A 11 30.10 -15.95 19.84
N SER A 12 31.37 -15.78 20.21
CA SER A 12 31.97 -16.41 21.39
C SER A 12 31.33 -15.97 22.70
N ASP A 13 30.70 -14.78 22.72
CA ASP A 13 30.07 -14.21 23.91
C ASP A 13 28.62 -14.71 24.07
N LEU A 14 28.12 -15.45 23.08
CA LEU A 14 26.85 -16.15 23.13
C LEU A 14 27.10 -17.55 23.69
N ILE A 15 27.06 -17.65 25.01
CA ILE A 15 26.99 -18.95 25.65
C ILE A 15 25.62 -19.55 25.27
N PRO A 16 25.54 -20.78 24.73
CA PRO A 16 24.27 -21.48 24.57
C PRO A 16 23.60 -21.47 25.94
N SER A 17 22.56 -20.63 26.08
CA SER A 17 22.09 -20.09 27.36
C SER A 17 21.98 -21.10 28.51
N GLU A 18 21.99 -20.57 29.74
CA GLU A 18 21.53 -21.18 30.99
C GLU A 18 20.09 -21.74 30.97
N LEU A 19 19.38 -21.74 29.81
CA LEU A 19 18.13 -22.45 29.60
C LEU A 19 18.35 -23.96 29.78
N SER A 20 17.79 -24.50 30.86
CA SER A 20 17.72 -25.95 31.13
C SER A 20 16.98 -26.71 30.02
N GLU A 21 16.03 -26.04 29.34
CA GLU A 21 15.17 -26.64 28.31
C GLU A 21 15.70 -26.44 26.88
N ASN A 22 15.13 -27.18 25.93
CA ASN A 22 15.45 -27.09 24.50
C ASN A 22 14.86 -25.82 23.89
N ALA A 23 15.63 -25.14 23.03
CA ALA A 23 15.17 -23.98 22.27
C ALA A 23 14.35 -24.48 21.07
N THR A 24 13.03 -24.57 21.26
CA THR A 24 12.07 -25.06 20.25
C THR A 24 11.02 -24.00 19.96
N ILE A 25 10.45 -24.03 18.75
CA ILE A 25 9.25 -23.25 18.44
C ILE A 25 8.02 -24.02 18.92
N SER A 26 7.16 -23.36 19.69
CA SER A 26 5.92 -23.94 20.21
C SER A 26 4.76 -22.94 20.13
N GLN A 27 3.53 -23.41 20.42
CA GLN A 27 2.32 -22.57 20.44
C GLN A 27 2.09 -21.78 19.12
N VAL A 28 2.36 -22.42 17.99
CA VAL A 28 2.24 -21.79 16.67
C VAL A 28 0.78 -21.48 16.38
N GLN A 29 0.48 -20.22 16.09
CA GLN A 29 -0.84 -19.74 15.73
C GLN A 29 -0.77 -18.91 14.45
N HIS A 30 -1.75 -19.09 13.56
CA HIS A 30 -2.00 -18.11 12.52
C HIS A 30 -2.67 -16.86 13.12
N LEU A 31 -2.12 -15.69 12.82
CA LEU A 31 -2.67 -14.42 13.30
C LEU A 31 -3.43 -13.69 12.20
N ALA A 32 -2.80 -13.48 11.03
CA ALA A 32 -3.40 -12.77 9.91
C ALA A 32 -2.61 -13.05 8.61
N SER A 33 -3.11 -12.61 7.46
CA SER A 33 -2.42 -12.64 6.18
C SER A 33 -2.85 -11.50 5.26
N TYR A 34 -2.03 -11.21 4.26
CA TYR A 34 -2.40 -10.31 3.18
C TYR A 34 -1.68 -10.65 1.88
N ASN A 35 -2.25 -10.22 0.75
CA ASN A 35 -1.54 -10.20 -0.53
C ASN A 35 -1.25 -8.76 -0.92
N TRP A 36 -0.07 -8.50 -1.49
CA TRP A 36 0.09 -7.30 -2.31
C TRP A 36 -0.68 -7.44 -3.61
N ILE A 37 -1.34 -6.36 -4.02
CA ILE A 37 -2.07 -6.25 -5.27
C ILE A 37 -1.32 -5.32 -6.20
N GLU A 38 -1.17 -5.70 -7.46
CA GLU A 38 -0.65 -4.82 -8.48
C GLU A 38 -1.66 -3.69 -8.72
N ALA A 39 -1.32 -2.50 -8.24
CA ALA A 39 -2.15 -1.32 -8.30
C ALA A 39 -1.24 -0.07 -8.29
N PRO A 40 -1.71 1.07 -8.81
CA PRO A 40 -0.94 2.31 -8.75
C PRO A 40 -0.55 2.68 -7.32
N ILE A 41 -1.53 2.62 -6.40
CA ILE A 41 -1.36 2.92 -4.98
C ILE A 41 -0.98 1.63 -4.22
N PRO A 42 -0.15 1.70 -3.16
CA PRO A 42 0.16 0.55 -2.32
C PRO A 42 -1.14 -0.10 -1.82
N THR A 43 -1.46 -1.29 -2.33
CA THR A 43 -2.74 -1.95 -2.06
C THR A 43 -2.51 -3.37 -1.57
N ILE A 44 -3.19 -3.75 -0.49
CA ILE A 44 -3.20 -5.12 0.01
C ILE A 44 -4.61 -5.70 0.12
N ALA A 45 -4.74 -7.00 -0.09
CA ALA A 45 -5.95 -7.78 0.15
C ALA A 45 -5.88 -8.48 1.50
N ILE A 46 -6.93 -8.38 2.32
CA ILE A 46 -7.03 -8.98 3.66
C ILE A 46 -8.40 -9.68 3.82
N PRO A 47 -8.49 -10.93 4.32
CA PRO A 47 -7.36 -11.83 4.55
C PRO A 47 -6.69 -12.20 3.24
N GLY A 48 -5.36 -12.27 3.25
CA GLY A 48 -4.61 -12.78 2.11
C GLY A 48 -4.90 -14.26 1.85
N SER A 49 -4.70 -14.69 0.61
CA SER A 49 -4.75 -16.08 0.18
C SER A 49 -3.52 -16.42 -0.67
N PRO A 50 -2.67 -17.39 -0.27
CA PRO A 50 -1.52 -17.82 -1.06
C PRO A 50 -1.97 -18.53 -2.35
N ALA A 51 -1.07 -18.68 -3.30
CA ALA A 51 -1.39 -19.34 -4.56
C ALA A 51 -1.70 -20.83 -4.34
N GLN A 52 -2.74 -21.34 -4.99
CA GLN A 52 -3.09 -22.75 -4.90
C GLN A 52 -2.19 -23.57 -5.81
N TRP A 53 -1.60 -24.64 -5.27
CA TRP A 53 -0.82 -25.61 -6.02
C TRP A 53 -1.68 -26.35 -7.06
N LEU A 54 -1.18 -26.45 -8.30
CA LEU A 54 -1.84 -27.17 -9.38
C LEU A 54 -1.32 -28.60 -9.48
N GLU A 55 -2.21 -29.57 -9.64
CA GLU A 55 -1.81 -30.92 -10.00
C GLU A 55 -1.23 -30.95 -11.42
N VAL A 56 0.00 -31.45 -11.55
CA VAL A 56 0.70 -31.52 -12.83
C VAL A 56 1.04 -32.97 -13.13
N SER A 57 0.65 -33.45 -14.31
CA SER A 57 0.80 -34.84 -14.74
C SER A 57 1.91 -35.06 -15.77
N SER A 58 2.53 -34.00 -16.30
CA SER A 58 3.56 -34.12 -17.33
C SER A 58 4.69 -33.09 -17.18
N PRO A 59 5.92 -33.42 -17.60
CA PRO A 59 7.03 -32.46 -17.66
C PRO A 59 6.69 -31.20 -18.45
N LYS A 60 7.16 -30.04 -17.98
CA LYS A 60 6.89 -28.73 -18.60
C LYS A 60 8.19 -27.96 -18.82
N ARG A 61 8.35 -27.38 -20.00
CA ARG A 61 9.44 -26.44 -20.30
C ARG A 61 8.99 -25.01 -20.02
N LEU A 62 9.78 -24.28 -19.26
CA LEU A 62 9.51 -22.91 -18.85
C LEU A 62 10.50 -21.93 -19.47
N GLN A 63 10.06 -20.67 -19.60
CA GLN A 63 10.93 -19.55 -19.93
C GLN A 63 11.76 -19.17 -18.70
N LYS A 64 12.89 -18.49 -18.96
CA LYS A 64 13.72 -17.92 -17.90
C LYS A 64 12.96 -16.81 -17.18
N ASP A 65 13.28 -16.62 -15.90
CA ASP A 65 12.78 -15.48 -15.15
C ASP A 65 13.22 -14.17 -15.83
N SER A 66 12.30 -13.20 -15.92
CA SER A 66 12.53 -11.90 -16.53
C SER A 66 11.62 -10.84 -15.92
N GLY A 67 11.99 -9.56 -16.09
CA GLY A 67 11.20 -8.43 -15.61
C GLY A 67 11.51 -8.03 -14.17
N LEU A 68 10.59 -7.30 -13.55
CA LEU A 68 10.75 -6.76 -12.19
C LEU A 68 10.57 -7.86 -11.14
N VAL A 69 11.55 -7.99 -10.25
CA VAL A 69 11.53 -8.92 -9.12
C VAL A 69 11.74 -8.14 -7.82
N TYR A 70 10.95 -8.48 -6.81
CA TYR A 70 11.07 -7.88 -5.48
C TYR A 70 12.04 -8.66 -4.60
N ILE A 71 13.06 -7.97 -4.09
CA ILE A 71 13.96 -8.50 -3.05
C ILE A 71 13.32 -8.31 -1.67
N ALA A 72 12.64 -7.17 -1.47
CA ALA A 72 11.89 -6.82 -0.28
C ALA A 72 10.59 -6.09 -0.69
N GLN A 73 9.57 -6.86 -1.08
CA GLN A 73 8.32 -6.34 -1.66
C GLN A 73 7.64 -5.27 -0.79
N ASN A 74 7.60 -5.50 0.53
CA ASN A 74 7.02 -4.54 1.48
C ASN A 74 7.76 -3.20 1.48
N SER A 75 9.10 -3.23 1.47
CA SER A 75 9.92 -2.01 1.43
C SER A 75 9.88 -1.34 0.05
N ALA A 76 9.73 -2.11 -1.02
CA ALA A 76 9.61 -1.57 -2.38
C ALA A 76 8.27 -0.86 -2.60
N ARG A 77 7.18 -1.47 -2.13
CA ARG A 77 5.81 -0.92 -2.32
C ARG A 77 5.44 0.12 -1.27
N HIS A 78 5.98 0.03 -0.05
CA HIS A 78 5.67 0.96 1.04
C HIS A 78 6.92 1.33 1.86
N PRO A 79 7.88 2.07 1.27
CA PRO A 79 9.19 2.33 1.86
C PRO A 79 9.16 3.14 3.17
N GLU A 80 8.15 4.00 3.35
CA GLU A 80 8.00 4.82 4.55
C GLU A 80 7.49 4.03 5.74
N SER A 81 6.78 2.92 5.53
CA SER A 81 6.30 2.05 6.61
C SER A 81 6.18 0.59 6.17
N PRO A 82 7.30 -0.13 5.92
CA PRO A 82 7.28 -1.48 5.37
C PRO A 82 6.57 -2.51 6.26
N LEU A 83 6.39 -2.22 7.54
CA LEU A 83 5.71 -3.09 8.50
C LEU A 83 4.23 -2.78 8.66
N GLU A 84 3.72 -1.64 8.18
CA GLU A 84 2.31 -1.27 8.30
C GLU A 84 1.33 -2.36 7.83
N PRO A 85 1.52 -3.02 6.67
CA PRO A 85 0.64 -4.11 6.23
C PRO A 85 0.42 -5.21 7.27
N LEU A 86 1.45 -5.52 8.06
CA LEU A 86 1.37 -6.53 9.13
C LEU A 86 0.33 -6.11 10.17
N PHE A 87 0.47 -4.90 10.70
CA PHE A 87 -0.40 -4.38 11.75
C PHE A 87 -1.84 -4.18 11.26
N ARG A 88 -2.02 -3.68 10.03
CA ARG A 88 -3.35 -3.49 9.44
C ARG A 88 -4.08 -4.82 9.24
N ALA A 89 -3.38 -5.85 8.75
CA ALA A 89 -3.95 -7.19 8.62
C ALA A 89 -4.33 -7.78 9.99
N LEU A 90 -3.43 -7.66 10.98
CA LEU A 90 -3.67 -8.11 12.35
C LEU A 90 -4.90 -7.43 12.97
N GLN A 91 -5.03 -6.12 12.85
CA GLN A 91 -6.17 -5.37 13.37
C GLN A 91 -7.52 -5.77 12.75
N ILE A 92 -7.52 -6.21 11.49
CA ILE A 92 -8.75 -6.60 10.79
C ILE A 92 -9.16 -8.01 11.12
N GLU A 93 -8.22 -8.95 11.10
CA GLU A 93 -8.52 -10.37 11.34
C GLU A 93 -8.59 -10.71 12.82
N ARG A 94 -7.91 -9.92 13.67
CA ARG A 94 -7.81 -10.11 15.12
C ARG A 94 -8.02 -8.78 15.85
N PRO A 95 -9.22 -8.19 15.81
CA PRO A 95 -9.51 -6.91 16.45
C PRO A 95 -9.32 -6.94 17.97
N ASP A 96 -9.50 -8.11 18.59
CA ASP A 96 -9.33 -8.35 20.03
C ASP A 96 -7.95 -8.94 20.37
N PHE A 97 -6.96 -8.77 19.48
CA PHE A 97 -5.61 -9.27 19.73
C PHE A 97 -4.96 -8.53 20.90
N ASP A 98 -4.52 -9.28 21.91
CA ASP A 98 -3.76 -8.73 23.02
C ASP A 98 -2.29 -8.53 22.61
N SER A 99 -1.87 -7.27 22.48
CA SER A 99 -0.50 -6.90 22.16
C SER A 99 0.44 -6.86 23.37
N SER A 100 -0.09 -6.97 24.60
CA SER A 100 0.70 -6.78 25.83
C SER A 100 1.72 -7.90 26.07
N GLU A 101 1.41 -9.12 25.61
CA GLU A 101 2.24 -10.33 25.77
C GLU A 101 3.22 -10.55 24.61
N VAL A 102 3.41 -9.57 23.71
CA VAL A 102 4.34 -9.70 22.58
C VAL A 102 5.70 -9.12 22.96
N ASP A 103 6.76 -9.92 22.81
CA ASP A 103 8.13 -9.47 23.08
C ASP A 103 8.79 -8.89 21.84
N ILE A 104 8.53 -9.49 20.67
CA ILE A 104 9.23 -9.18 19.43
C ILE A 104 8.37 -9.38 18.19
N ILE A 105 8.45 -8.42 17.27
CA ILE A 105 7.75 -8.41 15.99
C ILE A 105 8.79 -8.26 14.89
N SER A 106 8.79 -9.15 13.91
CA SER A 106 9.83 -9.16 12.89
C SER A 106 9.39 -9.82 11.58
N ASP A 107 10.19 -9.61 10.54
CA ASP A 107 10.17 -10.43 9.35
C ASP A 107 11.00 -11.70 9.55
N ARG A 108 10.57 -12.81 8.94
CA ARG A 108 11.36 -14.05 8.88
C ARG A 108 12.76 -13.84 8.29
N ASN A 109 12.93 -12.85 7.41
CA ASN A 109 14.25 -12.50 6.86
C ASN A 109 15.23 -12.02 7.95
N ASN A 110 14.78 -11.13 8.85
CA ASN A 110 15.60 -10.63 9.95
C ASN A 110 15.94 -11.76 10.91
N PHE A 111 14.97 -12.62 11.25
CA PHE A 111 15.24 -13.75 12.14
C PHE A 111 16.22 -14.75 11.51
N ARG A 112 16.11 -14.99 10.19
CA ARG A 112 17.08 -15.79 9.42
C ARG A 112 18.49 -15.17 9.44
N LYS A 113 18.63 -13.85 9.33
CA LYS A 113 19.92 -13.15 9.44
C LYS A 113 20.56 -13.39 10.81
N LEU A 114 19.78 -13.25 11.89
CA LEU A 114 20.24 -13.55 13.26
C LEU A 114 20.61 -15.03 13.45
N LEU A 115 19.83 -15.95 12.88
CA LEU A 115 20.17 -17.38 12.87
C LEU A 115 21.47 -17.64 12.11
N SER A 116 21.66 -17.01 10.94
CA SER A 116 22.91 -17.15 10.18
C SER A 116 24.13 -16.54 10.89
N PHE A 117 23.91 -15.54 11.76
CA PHE A 117 24.98 -15.03 12.61
C PHE A 117 25.41 -16.08 13.63
N VAL A 118 24.51 -16.78 14.32
CA VAL A 118 24.89 -17.81 15.30
C VAL A 118 25.31 -19.13 14.64
N ASP A 119 24.77 -19.42 13.46
CA ASP A 119 25.10 -20.58 12.65
C ASP A 119 25.35 -20.21 11.18
N PRO A 120 26.59 -19.83 10.83
CA PRO A 120 26.94 -19.48 9.46
C PRO A 120 26.68 -20.58 8.43
N LYS A 121 26.57 -21.85 8.85
CA LYS A 121 26.33 -22.99 7.93
C LYS A 121 24.91 -22.98 7.36
N THR A 122 23.98 -22.31 8.04
CA THR A 122 22.60 -22.13 7.55
C THR A 122 22.52 -21.16 6.37
N SER A 123 23.58 -20.40 6.07
CA SER A 123 23.65 -19.53 4.90
C SER A 123 24.40 -20.20 3.76
N ARG A 124 23.71 -20.40 2.63
CA ARG A 124 24.26 -21.04 1.43
C ARG A 124 25.46 -20.30 0.83
N ASN A 125 25.46 -18.98 0.86
CA ASN A 125 26.51 -18.14 0.26
C ASN A 125 27.52 -17.63 1.30
N GLY A 126 27.51 -18.21 2.50
CA GLY A 126 28.23 -17.66 3.65
C GLY A 126 27.46 -16.53 4.32
N LEU A 127 27.96 -16.10 5.47
CA LEU A 127 27.34 -15.03 6.24
C LEU A 127 27.70 -13.67 5.61
N GLU A 128 26.69 -12.93 5.17
CA GLU A 128 26.84 -11.61 4.54
C GLU A 128 26.62 -10.49 5.55
N ASN A 129 27.11 -9.28 5.23
CA ASN A 129 26.78 -8.09 6.00
C ASN A 129 25.27 -7.86 6.01
N PHE A 130 24.73 -7.47 7.15
CA PHE A 130 23.33 -7.08 7.22
C PHE A 130 23.09 -5.96 8.22
N THR A 131 22.02 -5.22 7.97
CA THR A 131 21.51 -4.17 8.84
C THR A 131 20.04 -4.45 9.13
N ILE A 132 19.63 -4.25 10.38
CA ILE A 132 18.25 -4.34 10.85
C ILE A 132 18.00 -3.10 11.70
N LYS A 133 16.96 -2.34 11.38
CA LYS A 133 16.51 -1.24 12.24
C LYS A 133 15.63 -1.82 13.33
N ALA A 134 15.76 -1.31 14.55
CA ALA A 134 15.00 -1.78 15.70
C ALA A 134 14.45 -0.61 16.52
N GLU A 135 13.21 -0.70 16.96
CA GLU A 135 12.63 0.26 17.89
C GLU A 135 11.65 -0.41 18.84
N ILE A 136 11.25 0.30 19.90
CA ILE A 136 10.19 -0.15 20.81
C ILE A 136 8.83 0.33 20.29
N ILE A 137 7.84 -0.55 20.38
CA ILE A 137 6.42 -0.22 20.27
C ILE A 137 5.66 -0.88 21.44
N GLY A 138 4.98 -0.11 22.27
CA GLY A 138 4.46 -0.56 23.56
C GLY A 138 5.55 -1.22 24.42
N SER A 139 5.37 -2.50 24.74
CA SER A 139 6.34 -3.35 25.44
C SER A 139 7.27 -4.15 24.52
N ALA A 140 6.93 -4.24 23.22
CA ALA A 140 7.56 -5.11 22.24
C ALA A 140 8.73 -4.43 21.51
N VAL A 141 9.64 -5.23 20.96
CA VAL A 141 10.69 -4.79 20.05
C VAL A 141 10.28 -5.07 18.60
N LEU A 142 10.24 -4.01 17.80
CA LEU A 142 9.97 -4.07 16.37
C LEU A 142 11.27 -4.13 15.59
N LEU A 143 11.44 -5.14 14.74
CA LEU A 143 12.60 -5.30 13.86
C LEU A 143 12.20 -5.10 12.39
N CYS A 144 12.69 -4.03 11.77
CA CYS A 144 12.48 -3.76 10.35
C CYS A 144 13.70 -4.12 9.52
N ARG A 145 13.44 -4.82 8.42
CA ARG A 145 14.44 -5.16 7.41
C ARG A 145 14.96 -3.88 6.75
N ASP A 146 16.28 -3.74 6.66
CA ASP A 146 16.94 -2.65 5.96
C ASP A 146 17.80 -3.24 4.84
N GLU A 147 17.37 -3.07 3.59
CA GLU A 147 18.09 -3.54 2.39
C GLU A 147 18.51 -2.35 1.55
N ALA A 148 19.74 -2.39 1.03
CA ALA A 148 20.23 -1.38 0.10
C ALA A 148 19.48 -1.44 -1.25
N VAL A 149 19.00 -2.63 -1.63
CA VAL A 149 18.26 -2.87 -2.87
C VAL A 149 17.00 -3.67 -2.55
N VAL A 150 15.84 -3.08 -2.86
CA VAL A 150 14.52 -3.66 -2.54
C VAL A 150 13.86 -4.35 -3.74
N GLN A 151 14.33 -4.07 -4.95
CA GLN A 151 13.87 -4.67 -6.20
C GLN A 151 14.98 -4.65 -7.25
N GLU A 152 14.92 -5.57 -8.19
CA GLU A 152 15.82 -5.64 -9.35
C GLU A 152 15.05 -5.94 -10.63
N THR A 153 15.62 -5.61 -11.78
CA THR A 153 15.05 -5.94 -13.10
C THR A 153 15.96 -6.94 -13.79
N ILE A 154 15.41 -8.11 -14.12
CA ILE A 154 16.12 -9.15 -14.85
C ILE A 154 15.94 -8.86 -16.35
N GLY A 155 17.05 -8.50 -17.00
CA GLY A 155 17.06 -8.22 -18.43
C GLY A 155 16.82 -9.47 -19.29
N PRO A 156 16.40 -9.32 -20.56
CA PRO A 156 16.11 -10.46 -21.46
C PRO A 156 17.29 -11.41 -21.69
N ASP A 157 18.52 -10.87 -21.63
CA ASP A 157 19.76 -11.62 -21.84
C ASP A 157 20.39 -12.11 -20.51
N GLU A 158 19.87 -11.67 -19.36
CA GLU A 158 20.35 -12.09 -18.05
C GLU A 158 19.72 -13.42 -17.64
N PHE A 159 20.49 -14.26 -16.94
CA PHE A 159 19.98 -15.51 -16.39
C PHE A 159 20.08 -15.51 -14.87
N ARG A 160 18.92 -15.46 -14.21
CA ARG A 160 18.80 -15.62 -12.75
C ARG A 160 18.23 -16.97 -12.34
N GLY A 161 17.36 -17.56 -13.17
CA GLY A 161 16.73 -18.83 -12.85
C GLY A 161 15.44 -19.04 -13.63
N TYR A 162 14.60 -19.91 -13.05
CA TYR A 162 13.27 -20.26 -13.55
C TYR A 162 12.25 -20.27 -12.39
N GLY A 163 12.59 -19.69 -11.22
CA GLY A 163 11.80 -19.81 -10.00
C GLY A 163 10.45 -19.11 -10.11
N HIS A 164 10.47 -17.84 -10.52
CA HIS A 164 9.25 -17.05 -10.65
C HIS A 164 8.33 -17.57 -11.75
N GLU A 165 8.88 -17.94 -12.91
CA GLU A 165 8.09 -18.55 -13.98
C GLU A 165 7.57 -19.95 -13.62
N PHE A 166 8.28 -20.66 -12.74
CA PHE A 166 7.79 -21.92 -12.17
C PHE A 166 6.61 -21.70 -11.25
N GLU A 167 6.70 -20.79 -10.28
CA GLU A 167 5.58 -20.45 -9.39
C GLU A 167 4.33 -20.06 -10.19
N LYS A 168 4.46 -19.16 -11.16
CA LYS A 168 3.35 -18.74 -12.06
C LYS A 168 2.76 -19.91 -12.85
N SER A 169 3.57 -20.90 -13.19
CA SER A 169 3.18 -22.03 -14.05
C SER A 169 2.54 -23.20 -13.32
N TYR A 170 2.85 -23.35 -12.02
CA TYR A 170 2.48 -24.50 -11.19
C TYR A 170 1.53 -24.11 -10.05
N THR A 171 1.15 -22.83 -9.96
CA THR A 171 0.16 -22.34 -8.99
C THR A 171 -0.88 -21.46 -9.67
N THR A 172 -2.03 -21.28 -9.02
CA THR A 172 -3.08 -20.34 -9.43
C THR A 172 -3.40 -19.37 -8.30
N ASN A 173 -3.46 -18.08 -8.61
CA ASN A 173 -3.76 -17.06 -7.62
C ASN A 173 -5.28 -16.89 -7.47
N PRO A 174 -5.86 -17.11 -6.28
CA PRO A 174 -7.28 -16.88 -6.04
C PRO A 174 -7.65 -15.39 -5.99
N ILE A 175 -6.66 -14.51 -5.78
CA ILE A 175 -6.83 -13.07 -5.74
C ILE A 175 -6.28 -12.46 -7.03
N VAL A 176 -7.14 -11.72 -7.74
CA VAL A 176 -6.79 -11.00 -8.97
C VAL A 176 -5.66 -10.01 -8.71
N GLU A 177 -4.68 -9.97 -9.61
CA GLU A 177 -3.50 -9.08 -9.53
C GLU A 177 -2.64 -9.29 -8.27
N SER A 178 -2.74 -10.43 -7.60
CA SER A 178 -1.84 -10.79 -6.49
C SER A 178 -0.38 -10.87 -6.96
N THR A 179 0.51 -10.18 -6.25
CA THR A 179 1.97 -10.20 -6.55
C THR A 179 2.81 -10.84 -5.45
N GLY A 180 2.20 -11.27 -4.35
CA GLY A 180 2.91 -11.91 -3.24
C GLY A 180 2.02 -12.02 -2.01
N HIS A 181 1.98 -13.21 -1.40
CA HIS A 181 1.21 -13.48 -0.20
C HIS A 181 2.12 -13.47 1.02
N HIS A 182 1.75 -12.68 2.04
CA HIS A 182 2.44 -12.57 3.30
C HIS A 182 1.56 -13.08 4.43
N ARG A 183 2.10 -14.01 5.21
CA ARG A 183 1.46 -14.59 6.38
C ARG A 183 2.07 -14.00 7.64
N ILE A 184 1.24 -13.87 8.67
CA ILE A 184 1.61 -13.41 10.00
C ILE A 184 1.25 -14.54 10.97
N ILE A 185 2.26 -15.02 11.69
CA ILE A 185 2.14 -16.10 12.67
C ILE A 185 2.67 -15.65 14.02
N GLY A 186 2.07 -16.17 15.07
CA GLY A 186 2.53 -16.02 16.45
C GLY A 186 3.09 -17.34 16.95
N TYR A 187 4.17 -17.31 17.74
CA TYR A 187 4.68 -18.51 18.42
C TYR A 187 5.61 -18.16 19.59
N GLN A 188 5.90 -19.14 20.42
CA GLN A 188 6.88 -19.06 21.50
C GLN A 188 8.22 -19.64 21.05
N PHE A 189 9.32 -18.92 21.31
CA PHE A 189 10.69 -19.41 21.11
C PHE A 189 11.64 -18.76 22.11
N GLY A 190 12.42 -19.57 22.83
CA GLY A 190 13.42 -19.06 23.78
C GLY A 190 12.81 -18.27 24.94
N ASN A 191 11.62 -18.67 25.40
CA ASN A 191 10.79 -17.97 26.40
C ASN A 191 10.33 -16.56 25.99
N LEU A 192 10.35 -16.27 24.68
CA LEU A 192 9.86 -15.02 24.11
C LEU A 192 8.67 -15.29 23.20
N SER A 193 7.71 -14.39 23.23
CA SER A 193 6.54 -14.36 22.35
C SER A 193 6.86 -13.60 21.06
N TRP A 194 6.80 -14.29 19.93
CA TRP A 194 7.14 -13.77 18.61
C TRP A 194 5.90 -13.54 17.76
N ILE A 195 5.88 -12.42 17.03
CA ILE A 195 5.08 -12.25 15.81
C ILE A 195 6.04 -12.20 14.62
N ILE A 196 5.87 -13.15 13.69
CA ILE A 196 6.67 -13.22 12.47
C ILE A 196 5.80 -13.06 11.23
N ARG A 197 6.22 -12.14 10.36
CA ARG A 197 5.75 -12.07 8.97
C ARG A 197 6.66 -12.83 8.02
N HIS A 198 6.09 -13.59 7.09
CA HIS A 198 6.83 -14.21 6.00
C HIS A 198 6.01 -14.34 4.72
N GLU A 199 6.70 -14.32 3.57
CA GLU A 199 6.08 -14.70 2.29
C GLU A 199 5.77 -16.20 2.27
N THR A 200 4.70 -16.59 1.58
CA THR A 200 4.29 -17.99 1.38
C THR A 200 4.00 -18.22 -0.09
N ASP A 201 4.71 -19.16 -0.71
CA ASP A 201 4.65 -19.40 -2.15
C ASP A 201 3.32 -20.03 -2.58
N GLY A 202 2.75 -20.90 -1.73
CA GLY A 202 1.46 -21.51 -2.04
C GLY A 202 0.88 -22.39 -0.95
N PHE A 203 -0.17 -23.13 -1.31
CA PHE A 203 -0.79 -24.15 -0.47
C PHE A 203 -1.35 -25.32 -1.28
N VAL A 204 -1.51 -26.47 -0.62
CA VAL A 204 -2.19 -27.66 -1.16
C VAL A 204 -3.64 -27.66 -0.68
N GLN A 205 -4.59 -27.91 -1.58
CA GLN A 205 -5.99 -28.08 -1.18
C GLN A 205 -6.20 -29.51 -0.66
N ASP A 206 -6.69 -29.65 0.57
CA ASP A 206 -7.02 -30.97 1.15
C ASP A 206 -8.23 -31.58 0.42
N LEU A 207 -7.98 -32.57 -0.43
CA LEU A 207 -9.04 -33.34 -1.11
C LEU A 207 -9.89 -34.18 -0.14
N HIS A 208 -9.38 -34.48 1.06
CA HIS A 208 -10.09 -35.28 2.07
C HIS A 208 -11.02 -34.49 2.99
N ALA A 209 -10.97 -33.15 2.98
CA ALA A 209 -11.97 -32.32 3.69
C ALA A 209 -13.32 -32.27 2.94
N SER A 210 -13.32 -32.65 1.65
CA SER A 210 -14.50 -32.62 0.77
C SER A 210 -15.48 -33.78 1.00
N GLU A 211 -15.03 -34.94 1.50
CA GLU A 211 -15.88 -36.14 1.54
C GLU A 211 -16.92 -36.14 2.68
N GLY A 212 -16.78 -35.24 3.67
CA GLY A 212 -17.74 -35.08 4.78
C GLY A 212 -18.66 -33.86 4.69
N SER A 213 -18.48 -32.98 3.70
CA SER A 213 -19.22 -31.69 3.60
C SER A 213 -19.77 -31.37 2.20
N ALA A 214 -19.62 -32.30 1.25
CA ALA A 214 -19.88 -32.11 -0.18
C ALA A 214 -21.29 -31.64 -0.56
N GLN A 215 -22.33 -31.86 0.26
CA GLN A 215 -23.69 -31.45 -0.12
C GLN A 215 -24.04 -29.99 0.21
N ASN A 216 -23.36 -29.37 1.19
CA ASN A 216 -23.65 -27.98 1.59
C ASN A 216 -22.60 -26.97 1.11
N ALA A 217 -21.32 -27.39 1.00
CA ALA A 217 -20.24 -26.52 0.52
C ALA A 217 -20.34 -26.24 -0.98
N ASP A 218 -20.82 -27.20 -1.77
CA ASP A 218 -20.93 -27.08 -3.23
C ASP A 218 -22.04 -26.09 -3.64
N ILE A 219 -23.15 -26.05 -2.89
CA ILE A 219 -24.22 -25.06 -3.11
C ILE A 219 -23.75 -23.65 -2.69
N LEU A 220 -23.02 -23.51 -1.58
CA LEU A 220 -22.50 -22.21 -1.12
C LEU A 220 -21.39 -21.66 -2.03
N SER A 221 -20.53 -22.51 -2.61
CA SER A 221 -19.50 -22.12 -3.57
C SER A 221 -20.11 -21.72 -4.92
N LEU A 222 -21.11 -22.48 -5.40
CA LEU A 222 -21.88 -22.15 -6.61
C LEU A 222 -22.67 -20.85 -6.42
N MET A 223 -23.27 -20.60 -5.25
CA MET A 223 -23.95 -19.33 -4.95
C MET A 223 -22.98 -18.15 -4.86
N LYS A 224 -21.75 -18.36 -4.40
CA LYS A 224 -20.69 -17.32 -4.40
C LYS A 224 -20.24 -16.97 -5.82
N ASN A 225 -20.21 -17.97 -6.72
CA ASN A 225 -19.85 -17.79 -8.13
C ASN A 225 -21.00 -17.25 -9.00
N LEU A 226 -22.27 -17.41 -8.56
CA LEU A 226 -23.45 -16.84 -9.21
C LEU A 226 -23.70 -15.36 -8.84
N ALA A 227 -22.99 -14.82 -7.84
CA ALA A 227 -22.99 -13.39 -7.54
C ALA A 227 -22.10 -12.61 -8.53
N ILE A 228 -22.43 -12.67 -9.83
CA ILE A 228 -21.84 -11.80 -10.85
C ILE A 228 -22.54 -10.43 -10.75
N SER A 229 -22.04 -9.61 -9.85
CA SER A 229 -22.10 -8.16 -9.94
C SER A 229 -20.68 -7.66 -9.62
N PRO A 230 -20.20 -6.57 -10.21
CA PRO A 230 -18.92 -6.00 -9.81
C PRO A 230 -19.08 -5.51 -8.37
N SER A 231 -18.75 -6.36 -7.40
CA SER A 231 -18.89 -6.02 -6.00
C SER A 231 -17.90 -4.89 -5.73
N ASN A 232 -18.41 -3.73 -5.34
CA ASN A 232 -17.66 -2.68 -4.65
C ASN A 232 -17.08 -3.31 -3.38
N THR A 233 -15.94 -3.98 -3.49
CA THR A 233 -15.19 -4.48 -2.33
C THR A 233 -14.82 -3.25 -1.50
N PRO A 234 -15.13 -3.19 -0.20
CA PRO A 234 -14.86 -2.01 0.61
C PRO A 234 -13.36 -1.69 0.55
N VAL A 235 -13.04 -0.55 -0.07
CA VAL A 235 -11.69 0.00 -0.10
C VAL A 235 -11.55 0.90 1.12
N LYS A 236 -10.64 0.55 2.03
CA LYS A 236 -10.37 1.38 3.22
C LYS A 236 -9.05 2.12 3.03
N ALA A 237 -9.10 3.44 3.17
CA ALA A 237 -7.94 4.31 3.28
C ALA A 237 -7.84 4.81 4.72
N PHE A 238 -6.63 4.89 5.28
CA PHE A 238 -6.41 5.43 6.63
C PHE A 238 -5.83 6.84 6.55
N PRO A 239 -6.31 7.79 7.38
CA PRO A 239 -5.72 9.11 7.46
C PRO A 239 -4.22 9.04 7.76
N GLY A 240 -3.39 9.59 6.88
CA GLY A 240 -1.93 9.60 7.03
C GLY A 240 -1.20 8.35 6.54
N SER A 241 -1.89 7.37 5.96
CA SER A 241 -1.28 6.21 5.30
C SER A 241 -1.50 6.22 3.79
N LYS A 242 -0.48 5.83 3.04
CA LYS A 242 -0.55 5.57 1.59
C LYS A 242 -1.09 4.17 1.27
N LEU A 243 -1.25 3.32 2.29
CA LEU A 243 -1.69 1.93 2.15
C LEU A 243 -3.22 1.86 2.02
N THR A 244 -3.66 1.16 0.98
CA THR A 244 -5.05 0.88 0.68
C THR A 244 -5.38 -0.58 0.96
N LEU A 245 -6.52 -0.84 1.59
CA LEU A 245 -6.97 -2.20 1.90
C LEU A 245 -8.15 -2.61 1.03
N LYS A 246 -8.11 -3.84 0.52
CA LYS A 246 -9.25 -4.54 -0.07
C LYS A 246 -9.64 -5.71 0.82
N LEU A 247 -10.91 -5.78 1.21
CA LEU A 247 -11.40 -6.92 1.99
C LEU A 247 -11.79 -8.07 1.05
N CYS A 248 -10.79 -8.80 0.57
CA CYS A 248 -10.96 -9.95 -0.31
C CYS A 248 -9.92 -11.03 0.00
N GLY A 249 -10.22 -12.27 -0.41
CA GLY A 249 -9.38 -13.44 -0.18
C GLY A 249 -9.99 -14.42 0.82
N GLN A 250 -9.15 -15.33 1.32
CA GLN A 250 -9.55 -16.40 2.23
C GLN A 250 -8.35 -16.86 3.05
N ALA A 251 -8.56 -16.97 4.37
CA ALA A 251 -7.60 -17.59 5.27
C ALA A 251 -7.38 -19.07 4.90
N VAL A 252 -6.12 -19.44 4.68
CA VAL A 252 -5.69 -20.80 4.38
C VAL A 252 -5.06 -21.42 5.63
N PRO A 253 -5.34 -22.68 6.01
CA PRO A 253 -4.72 -23.32 7.17
C PRO A 253 -3.18 -23.28 7.17
N LEU A 254 -2.55 -23.23 8.34
CA LEU A 254 -1.07 -23.32 8.45
C LEU A 254 -0.55 -24.67 8.01
N GLY A 255 -1.31 -25.73 8.32
CA GLY A 255 -0.97 -27.11 7.98
C GLY A 255 -0.95 -27.43 6.48
N SER A 256 -1.45 -26.55 5.60
CA SER A 256 -1.54 -26.79 4.15
C SER A 256 -0.58 -25.97 3.30
N THR A 257 0.19 -25.04 3.88
CA THR A 257 1.11 -24.19 3.12
C THR A 257 2.35 -24.93 2.64
N LEU A 258 2.89 -24.47 1.52
CA LEU A 258 4.10 -25.02 0.92
C LEU A 258 5.11 -23.93 0.57
N GLU A 259 6.35 -24.35 0.45
CA GLU A 259 7.47 -23.60 -0.12
C GLU A 259 7.91 -24.27 -1.43
N ILE A 260 8.31 -23.48 -2.41
CA ILE A 260 8.78 -23.95 -3.71
C ILE A 260 10.26 -23.61 -3.86
N LYS A 261 11.08 -24.60 -4.22
CA LYS A 261 12.49 -24.39 -4.59
C LYS A 261 12.80 -25.05 -5.91
N THR A 262 13.37 -24.28 -6.84
CA THR A 262 13.83 -24.77 -8.13
C THR A 262 15.35 -24.93 -8.17
N ARG A 263 15.85 -25.95 -8.89
CA ARG A 263 17.29 -26.13 -9.11
C ARG A 263 17.61 -26.95 -10.35
N VAL A 264 18.83 -26.79 -10.87
CA VAL A 264 19.37 -27.69 -11.90
C VAL A 264 19.41 -29.14 -11.38
N ALA A 265 19.00 -30.10 -12.21
CA ALA A 265 18.73 -31.48 -11.77
C ALA A 265 19.94 -32.23 -11.16
N HIS A 266 21.16 -31.93 -11.63
CA HIS A 266 22.38 -32.55 -11.11
C HIS A 266 22.80 -32.01 -9.73
N LYS A 267 22.12 -31.00 -9.19
CA LYS A 267 22.41 -30.41 -7.87
C LYS A 267 21.18 -30.50 -6.98
N GLN A 268 21.16 -31.53 -6.14
CA GLN A 268 20.06 -31.78 -5.21
C GLN A 268 19.97 -30.69 -4.13
N ILE A 269 18.76 -30.42 -3.64
CA ILE A 269 18.51 -29.49 -2.54
C ILE A 269 18.46 -30.30 -1.24
N SER A 270 19.49 -30.17 -0.39
CA SER A 270 19.48 -30.76 0.95
C SER A 270 18.43 -30.10 1.83
N ILE A 271 17.91 -30.83 2.81
CA ILE A 271 17.04 -30.24 3.82
C ILE A 271 17.76 -29.14 4.61
N ASP A 272 19.05 -29.29 4.92
CA ASP A 272 19.81 -28.29 5.71
C ASP A 272 19.86 -26.92 5.02
N GLU A 273 19.73 -26.87 3.70
CA GLU A 273 19.71 -25.60 2.93
C GLU A 273 18.39 -24.84 3.11
N VAL A 274 17.28 -25.53 3.39
CA VAL A 274 15.92 -24.96 3.38
C VAL A 274 15.22 -25.03 4.74
N ALA A 275 15.61 -25.96 5.62
CA ALA A 275 15.04 -26.12 6.96
C ALA A 275 15.07 -24.85 7.80
N PRO A 276 16.14 -24.03 7.81
CA PRO A 276 16.12 -22.76 8.56
C PRO A 276 14.93 -21.87 8.16
N GLN A 277 14.65 -21.78 6.86
CA GLN A 277 13.54 -21.00 6.33
C GLN A 277 12.19 -21.62 6.71
N LEU A 278 12.02 -22.93 6.52
CA LEU A 278 10.77 -23.64 6.79
C LEU A 278 10.45 -23.73 8.29
N TRP A 279 11.48 -23.87 9.13
CA TRP A 279 11.37 -23.86 10.59
C TRP A 279 10.89 -22.48 11.07
N LEU A 280 11.48 -21.39 10.58
CA LEU A 280 11.06 -20.04 10.97
C LEU A 280 9.63 -19.69 10.53
N SER A 281 9.18 -20.19 9.37
CA SER A 281 7.81 -19.97 8.88
C SER A 281 6.81 -21.04 9.28
N GLN A 282 7.27 -22.11 9.94
CA GLN A 282 6.46 -23.29 10.27
C GLN A 282 5.72 -23.86 9.04
N THR A 283 6.39 -23.85 7.87
CA THR A 283 5.82 -24.32 6.60
C THR A 283 6.03 -25.84 6.46
N PRO A 284 4.94 -26.64 6.39
CA PRO A 284 5.04 -28.09 6.46
C PRO A 284 5.43 -28.78 5.14
N TYR A 285 5.03 -28.22 4.00
CA TYR A 285 5.26 -28.84 2.69
C TYR A 285 6.38 -28.14 1.92
N LEU A 286 7.15 -28.92 1.17
CA LEU A 286 8.22 -28.44 0.31
C LEU A 286 8.11 -29.08 -1.07
N VAL A 287 8.13 -28.24 -2.10
CA VAL A 287 8.25 -28.66 -3.50
C VAL A 287 9.69 -28.45 -3.94
N ARG A 288 10.39 -29.55 -4.25
CA ARG A 288 11.74 -29.53 -4.84
C ARG A 288 11.64 -29.78 -6.33
N ALA A 289 11.70 -28.72 -7.13
CA ALA A 289 11.52 -28.78 -8.57
C ALA A 289 12.85 -28.75 -9.31
N TYR A 290 13.15 -29.84 -10.03
CA TYR A 290 14.42 -29.99 -10.74
C TYR A 290 14.28 -29.80 -12.24
N HIS A 291 15.21 -29.07 -12.85
CA HIS A 291 15.19 -28.80 -14.29
C HIS A 291 16.48 -29.14 -15.04
N ASN A 292 16.33 -29.42 -16.34
CA ASN A 292 17.41 -29.43 -17.32
C ASN A 292 17.14 -28.36 -18.38
N LYS A 293 17.91 -27.26 -18.36
CA LYS A 293 17.76 -26.10 -19.27
C LYS A 293 16.30 -25.61 -19.39
N GLY A 294 15.63 -25.42 -18.25
CA GLY A 294 14.24 -24.96 -18.16
C GLY A 294 13.17 -26.03 -18.33
N THR A 295 13.54 -27.29 -18.62
CA THR A 295 12.58 -28.41 -18.66
C THR A 295 12.50 -29.05 -17.28
N PHE A 296 11.35 -28.90 -16.61
CA PHE A 296 11.05 -29.46 -15.30
C PHE A 296 10.37 -30.82 -15.43
N GLN A 297 10.80 -31.78 -14.62
CA GLN A 297 10.04 -33.01 -14.41
C GLN A 297 8.84 -32.73 -13.51
N VAL A 298 7.90 -33.69 -13.43
CA VAL A 298 6.77 -33.60 -12.50
C VAL A 298 7.32 -33.50 -11.07
N PRO A 299 7.12 -32.36 -10.39
CA PRO A 299 7.63 -32.15 -9.05
C PRO A 299 6.73 -32.84 -8.02
N GLU A 300 7.32 -33.29 -6.92
CA GLU A 300 6.58 -33.87 -5.79
C GLU A 300 6.35 -32.81 -4.71
N VAL A 301 5.15 -32.79 -4.14
CA VAL A 301 4.85 -32.03 -2.92
C VAL A 301 5.12 -32.93 -1.72
N LYS A 302 6.18 -32.62 -0.96
CA LYS A 302 6.61 -33.47 0.16
C LYS A 302 6.29 -32.84 1.50
N ASP A 303 5.69 -33.60 2.41
CA ASP A 303 5.63 -33.22 3.83
C ASP A 303 7.02 -33.39 4.45
N VAL A 304 7.60 -32.28 4.91
CA VAL A 304 8.95 -32.25 5.47
C VAL A 304 8.98 -31.95 6.98
N ARG A 305 7.83 -32.01 7.68
CA ARG A 305 7.75 -31.76 9.13
C ARG A 305 8.71 -32.63 9.94
N ALA A 306 8.86 -33.90 9.57
CA ALA A 306 9.78 -34.81 10.24
C ALA A 306 11.26 -34.39 10.02
N GLU A 307 11.61 -33.95 8.82
CA GLU A 307 12.96 -33.48 8.49
C GLU A 307 13.28 -32.17 9.23
N ILE A 308 12.31 -31.24 9.31
CA ILE A 308 12.44 -29.98 10.07
C ILE A 308 12.65 -30.25 11.56
N ARG A 309 11.88 -31.17 12.16
CA ARG A 309 12.06 -31.56 13.57
C ARG A 309 13.41 -32.25 13.83
N ALA A 310 13.92 -32.99 12.85
CA ALA A 310 15.26 -33.57 12.95
C ALA A 310 16.34 -32.49 12.87
N TRP A 311 16.19 -31.54 11.95
CA TRP A 311 17.06 -30.38 11.85
C TRP A 311 17.08 -29.57 13.15
N GLU A 312 15.92 -29.23 13.73
CA GLU A 312 15.82 -28.48 15.00
C GLU A 312 16.54 -29.21 16.15
N ARG A 313 16.39 -30.53 16.27
CA ARG A 313 17.10 -31.34 17.28
C ARG A 313 18.61 -31.31 17.09
N ASN A 314 19.08 -31.33 15.85
CA ASN A 314 20.50 -31.36 15.52
C ASN A 314 21.19 -29.99 15.67
N HIS A 315 20.42 -28.90 15.77
CA HIS A 315 20.93 -27.52 15.86
C HIS A 315 20.65 -26.85 17.22
N GLN A 316 20.30 -27.62 18.25
CA GLN A 316 19.90 -27.09 19.56
C GLN A 316 20.93 -26.15 20.20
N THR A 317 22.23 -26.43 20.06
CA THR A 317 23.28 -25.54 20.59
C THR A 317 23.18 -24.14 19.98
N GLN A 318 23.07 -24.06 18.65
CA GLN A 318 22.96 -22.80 17.92
C GLN A 318 21.62 -22.11 18.19
N LEU A 319 20.52 -22.87 18.31
CA LEU A 319 19.21 -22.32 18.65
C LEU A 319 19.17 -21.73 20.07
N LYS A 320 19.89 -22.33 21.03
CA LYS A 320 20.06 -21.73 22.37
C LYS A 320 20.90 -20.45 22.33
N MET A 321 21.94 -20.40 21.49
CA MET A 321 22.69 -19.16 21.26
C MET A 321 21.81 -18.07 20.62
N LEU A 322 20.92 -18.47 19.69
CA LEU A 322 19.96 -17.56 19.07
C LEU A 322 18.99 -16.97 20.10
N ALA A 323 18.44 -17.80 20.99
CA ALA A 323 17.58 -17.35 22.08
C ALA A 323 18.31 -16.32 22.98
N GLY A 324 19.55 -16.63 23.40
CA GLY A 324 20.36 -15.70 24.19
C GLY A 324 20.68 -14.39 23.46
N LEU A 325 20.97 -14.45 22.15
CA LEU A 325 21.15 -13.25 21.32
C LEU A 325 19.89 -12.39 21.27
N THR A 326 18.72 -13.01 21.13
CA THR A 326 17.45 -12.28 21.05
C THR A 326 17.10 -11.57 22.36
N VAL A 327 17.41 -12.18 23.52
CA VAL A 327 17.28 -11.52 24.83
C VAL A 327 18.20 -10.30 24.91
N LYS A 328 19.48 -10.44 24.54
CA LYS A 328 20.43 -9.31 24.51
C LYS A 328 19.96 -8.19 23.59
N ILE A 329 19.41 -8.52 22.41
CA ILE A 329 18.83 -7.53 21.49
C ILE A 329 17.68 -6.78 22.17
N ILE A 330 16.74 -7.50 22.79
CA ILE A 330 15.59 -6.89 23.46
C ILE A 330 16.04 -5.94 24.58
N GLU A 331 16.95 -6.37 25.44
CA GLU A 331 17.50 -5.55 26.52
C GLU A 331 18.12 -4.25 25.99
N MET A 332 18.95 -4.35 24.94
CA MET A 332 19.65 -3.20 24.37
C MET A 332 18.72 -2.26 23.63
N VAL A 333 17.76 -2.76 22.85
CA VAL A 333 16.76 -1.92 22.19
C VAL A 333 15.85 -1.27 23.23
N LYS A 334 15.47 -1.98 24.30
CA LYS A 334 14.67 -1.41 25.40
C LYS A 334 15.38 -0.23 26.09
N LYS A 335 16.70 -0.32 26.22
CA LYS A 335 17.57 0.75 26.74
C LYS A 335 17.72 1.91 25.76
N PHE A 336 17.90 1.63 24.47
CA PHE A 336 18.17 2.66 23.44
C PHE A 336 16.92 3.32 22.86
N LYS A 337 15.75 2.71 23.00
CA LYS A 337 14.46 3.08 22.37
C LYS A 337 14.43 2.92 20.86
N GLN A 338 15.48 3.37 20.17
CA GLN A 338 15.75 3.15 18.75
C GLN A 338 17.21 2.72 18.57
N ALA A 339 17.43 1.73 17.71
CA ALA A 339 18.73 1.17 17.48
C ALA A 339 18.90 0.60 16.06
N THR A 340 20.15 0.54 15.62
CA THR A 340 20.56 -0.20 14.42
C THR A 340 21.37 -1.42 14.84
N ILE A 341 20.92 -2.60 14.42
CA ILE A 341 21.63 -3.87 14.57
C ILE A 341 22.37 -4.14 13.27
N GLN A 342 23.69 -4.25 13.34
CA GLN A 342 24.52 -4.42 12.15
C GLN A 342 25.56 -5.51 12.39
N TYR A 343 25.61 -6.48 11.49
CA TYR A 343 26.69 -7.44 11.41
C TYR A 343 27.65 -7.08 10.28
N ARG A 344 28.96 -7.15 10.58
CA ARG A 344 30.00 -6.98 9.57
C ARG A 344 30.94 -8.19 9.51
N THR A 345 31.23 -8.65 8.29
CA THR A 345 32.07 -9.81 8.01
C THR A 345 33.55 -9.55 8.26
N ASP A 346 34.00 -8.31 8.13
CA ASP A 346 35.40 -7.90 8.33
C ASP A 346 35.83 -8.03 9.79
N THR A 347 34.97 -7.59 10.72
CA THR A 347 35.21 -7.69 12.16
C THR A 347 34.60 -8.94 12.76
N ASN A 348 33.72 -9.64 12.04
CA ASN A 348 32.96 -10.80 12.52
C ASN A 348 32.20 -10.51 13.83
N THR A 349 31.69 -9.29 13.96
CA THR A 349 30.98 -8.81 15.14
C THR A 349 29.60 -8.31 14.77
N LEU A 350 28.64 -8.55 15.67
CA LEU A 350 27.30 -7.97 15.61
C LEU A 350 27.27 -6.78 16.56
N THR A 351 26.91 -5.61 16.05
CA THR A 351 26.85 -4.36 16.80
C THR A 351 25.41 -3.91 16.95
N ILE A 352 25.06 -3.41 18.14
CA ILE A 352 23.78 -2.75 18.43
C ILE A 352 24.12 -1.31 18.81
N ARG A 353 23.71 -0.36 17.98
CA ARG A 353 24.02 1.07 18.17
C ARG A 353 22.74 1.85 18.39
N SER A 354 22.74 2.74 19.39
CA SER A 354 21.67 3.73 19.53
C SER A 354 21.76 4.71 18.36
N GLU A 355 20.71 4.74 17.54
CA GLU A 355 20.65 5.55 16.34
C GLU A 355 19.19 5.96 16.12
N MET A 356 18.94 7.27 15.99
CA MET A 356 17.61 7.74 15.63
C MET A 356 17.38 7.54 14.13
N HIS A 357 16.23 6.96 13.80
CA HIS A 357 15.76 6.81 12.42
C HIS A 357 14.33 7.30 12.30
N ALA A 358 13.84 7.47 11.06
CA ALA A 358 12.43 7.73 10.81
C ALA A 358 11.55 6.63 11.46
N THR A 359 10.37 7.00 11.93
CA THR A 359 9.40 6.05 12.50
C THR A 359 9.05 4.99 11.47
N MET A 360 8.99 3.73 11.90
CA MET A 360 8.74 2.59 10.99
C MET A 360 7.27 2.37 10.65
N LEU A 361 6.37 3.04 11.38
CA LEU A 361 4.92 2.92 11.23
C LEU A 361 4.25 4.30 11.16
N PRO A 362 3.02 4.40 10.64
CA PRO A 362 2.19 5.57 10.83
C PRO A 362 1.83 5.79 12.30
N LYS A 363 1.59 7.05 12.66
CA LYS A 363 1.35 7.48 14.04
C LYS A 363 0.17 6.77 14.71
N ASP A 364 -0.89 6.49 13.97
CA ASP A 364 -2.08 5.84 14.51
C ASP A 364 -1.80 4.40 14.95
N LEU A 365 -0.86 3.70 14.32
CA LEU A 365 -0.47 2.35 14.73
C LEU A 365 0.32 2.33 16.04
N TYR A 366 1.15 3.34 16.31
CA TYR A 366 1.78 3.47 17.63
C TYR A 366 0.72 3.71 18.70
N LEU A 367 -0.25 4.59 18.47
CA LEU A 367 -1.32 4.86 19.44
C LEU A 367 -2.14 3.60 19.78
N VAL A 368 -2.51 2.80 18.78
CA VAL A 368 -3.25 1.55 19.02
C VAL A 368 -2.45 0.58 19.90
N TRP A 369 -1.14 0.49 19.68
CA TRP A 369 -0.28 -0.43 20.41
C TRP A 369 0.20 0.09 21.77
N ASP A 370 0.38 1.41 21.92
CA ASP A 370 0.85 2.04 23.15
C ASP A 370 -0.30 2.27 24.16
N GLU A 371 -1.51 2.57 23.68
CA GLU A 371 -2.65 2.93 24.54
C GLU A 371 -3.68 1.81 24.70
N HIS A 372 -3.44 0.63 24.12
CA HIS A 372 -4.36 -0.53 24.09
C HIS A 372 -5.80 -0.15 23.68
N ILE A 373 -5.96 0.86 22.83
CA ILE A 373 -7.28 1.33 22.40
C ILE A 373 -7.89 0.27 21.47
N PRO A 374 -9.05 -0.32 21.81
CA PRO A 374 -9.72 -1.26 20.92
C PRO A 374 -10.14 -0.56 19.62
N PHE A 375 -9.74 -1.12 18.49
CA PHE A 375 -10.16 -0.60 17.19
C PHE A 375 -11.63 -0.93 16.93
N ARG A 376 -12.54 0.02 17.18
CA ARG A 376 -13.95 -0.13 16.79
C ARG A 376 -14.11 0.10 15.29
N ILE A 377 -14.04 -0.97 14.51
CA ILE A 377 -14.53 -0.97 13.13
C ILE A 377 -16.05 -0.90 13.17
N SER A 378 -16.65 0.20 12.72
CA SER A 378 -18.06 0.17 12.30
C SER A 378 -18.17 -0.63 11.01
N VAL A 379 -18.26 -1.95 11.13
CA VAL A 379 -18.65 -2.83 10.02
C VAL A 379 -20.17 -2.73 9.92
N LYS A 380 -20.69 -1.97 8.96
CA LYS A 380 -22.08 -2.16 8.54
C LYS A 380 -22.14 -3.44 7.72
N ALA A 381 -22.45 -4.55 8.38
CA ALA A 381 -22.93 -5.76 7.72
C ALA A 381 -24.45 -5.68 7.69
N ASP A 382 -25.02 -5.38 6.53
CA ASP A 382 -26.46 -5.51 6.29
C ASP A 382 -26.81 -7.00 6.21
N LYS A 383 -27.49 -7.55 7.24
CA LYS A 383 -28.51 -8.61 7.13
C LYS A 383 -29.51 -8.47 8.31
N GLU A 384 -30.78 -8.24 7.96
CA GLU A 384 -31.97 -7.99 8.81
C GLU A 384 -32.32 -9.17 9.76
N ALA A 385 -33.05 -9.03 10.89
CA ALA A 385 -34.37 -8.41 11.08
C ALA A 385 -34.64 -7.88 12.53
N PRO A 386 -35.68 -7.04 12.75
CA PRO A 386 -35.71 -6.06 13.85
C PRO A 386 -36.68 -6.41 15.00
N GLU A 387 -36.31 -6.04 16.23
CA GLU A 387 -37.29 -5.72 17.28
C GLU A 387 -37.07 -4.29 17.82
N LYS A 388 -37.89 -3.40 17.26
CA LYS A 388 -38.50 -2.16 17.78
C LYS A 388 -37.79 -1.37 18.90
N ILE A 389 -37.11 -0.29 18.51
CA ILE A 389 -36.93 0.96 19.29
C ILE A 389 -37.07 2.14 18.30
N PRO A 390 -37.73 3.26 18.64
CA PRO A 390 -38.56 4.01 17.70
C PRO A 390 -37.80 4.81 16.64
N VAL A 391 -38.41 4.85 15.46
CA VAL A 391 -38.05 5.64 14.29
C VAL A 391 -37.89 7.12 14.67
N VAL A 392 -36.70 7.66 14.50
CA VAL A 392 -36.51 9.11 14.28
C VAL A 392 -36.10 9.28 12.83
N ASN A 393 -37.03 9.81 12.03
CA ASN A 393 -36.80 10.27 10.66
C ASN A 393 -35.63 11.27 10.64
N PHE A 394 -34.54 10.93 9.97
CA PHE A 394 -33.49 11.88 9.58
C PHE A 394 -33.31 11.93 8.06
N GLU A 395 -34.41 12.21 7.35
CA GLU A 395 -34.32 13.06 6.16
C GLU A 395 -34.49 14.52 6.62
N LYS A 396 -33.44 15.06 7.22
CA LYS A 396 -33.26 16.52 7.30
C LYS A 396 -31.90 16.83 6.69
N LYS A 397 -31.93 17.52 5.55
CA LYS A 397 -30.81 18.23 4.92
C LYS A 397 -29.93 18.80 6.04
N LEU A 398 -28.70 18.29 6.21
CA LEU A 398 -27.79 18.78 7.24
C LEU A 398 -27.56 20.27 6.94
N ALA A 399 -28.06 21.14 7.82
CA ALA A 399 -28.00 22.58 7.59
C ALA A 399 -26.54 23.06 7.53
N ASP A 400 -26.29 24.07 6.71
CA ASP A 400 -25.01 24.77 6.67
C ASP A 400 -24.61 25.15 8.09
N THR A 401 -23.38 24.82 8.47
CA THR A 401 -22.90 25.00 9.85
C THR A 401 -21.76 25.99 9.86
N THR A 402 -21.85 27.00 10.73
CA THR A 402 -20.77 27.94 10.96
C THR A 402 -19.63 27.26 11.72
N ILE A 403 -18.45 27.19 11.11
CA ILE A 403 -17.23 26.69 11.74
C ILE A 403 -16.17 27.79 11.67
N ARG A 404 -15.50 28.04 12.80
CA ARG A 404 -14.30 28.90 12.84
C ARG A 404 -13.07 28.07 12.50
N ILE A 405 -12.47 28.30 11.34
CA ILE A 405 -11.25 27.61 10.90
C ILE A 405 -10.10 28.61 10.98
N GLY A 406 -9.17 28.38 11.93
CA GLY A 406 -8.19 29.39 12.34
C GLY A 406 -8.88 30.65 12.87
N ASP A 407 -8.61 31.78 12.25
CA ASP A 407 -9.14 33.10 12.66
C ASP A 407 -10.40 33.53 11.90
N LYS A 408 -10.88 32.71 10.95
CA LYS A 408 -12.02 33.06 10.07
C LYS A 408 -13.20 32.11 10.29
N SER A 409 -14.42 32.64 10.21
CA SER A 409 -15.65 31.85 10.30
C SER A 409 -16.23 31.60 8.90
N TYR A 410 -16.65 30.37 8.65
CA TYR A 410 -17.20 29.94 7.37
C TYR A 410 -18.54 29.25 7.58
N GLU A 411 -19.51 29.53 6.72
CA GLU A 411 -20.71 28.69 6.58
C GLU A 411 -20.39 27.54 5.64
N ILE A 412 -20.42 26.31 6.19
CA ILE A 412 -19.94 25.13 5.47
C ILE A 412 -21.11 24.18 5.20
N PRO A 413 -21.36 23.84 3.92
CA PRO A 413 -22.33 22.82 3.56
C PRO A 413 -21.73 21.44 3.86
N LEU A 414 -21.94 20.94 5.08
CA LEU A 414 -21.27 19.75 5.61
C LEU A 414 -21.45 18.51 4.71
N GLY A 415 -22.59 18.37 4.04
CA GLY A 415 -22.82 17.26 3.10
C GLY A 415 -21.86 17.22 1.90
N LYS A 416 -21.10 18.30 1.64
CA LYS A 416 -20.05 18.34 0.62
C LYS A 416 -18.63 18.20 1.18
N PHE A 417 -18.48 18.13 2.50
CA PHE A 417 -17.20 18.01 3.21
C PHE A 417 -17.27 16.88 4.24
N PRO A 418 -17.15 15.60 3.82
CA PRO A 418 -17.39 14.45 4.68
C PRO A 418 -16.53 14.43 5.96
N VAL A 419 -15.28 14.90 5.87
CA VAL A 419 -14.38 14.98 7.03
C VAL A 419 -14.84 16.05 8.02
N LEU A 420 -15.20 17.24 7.54
CA LEU A 420 -15.72 18.30 8.41
C LEU A 420 -17.10 17.98 8.97
N GLN A 421 -17.94 17.26 8.22
CA GLN A 421 -19.20 16.74 8.71
C GLN A 421 -18.98 15.81 9.91
N SER A 422 -18.06 14.87 9.77
CA SER A 422 -17.72 13.92 10.84
C SER A 422 -17.14 14.63 12.06
N PHE A 423 -16.28 15.62 11.83
CA PHE A 423 -15.74 16.49 12.89
C PHE A 423 -16.85 17.23 13.65
N VAL A 424 -17.78 17.88 12.95
CA VAL A 424 -18.91 18.58 13.57
C VAL A 424 -19.79 17.64 14.40
N VAL A 425 -20.07 16.44 13.89
CA VAL A 425 -20.87 15.43 14.62
C VAL A 425 -20.15 15.03 15.92
N ALA A 426 -18.85 14.78 15.87
CA ALA A 426 -18.06 14.41 17.04
C ALA A 426 -17.97 15.55 18.07
N GLU A 427 -17.76 16.79 17.63
CA GLU A 427 -17.68 17.95 18.52
C GLU A 427 -19.02 18.23 19.24
N ARG A 428 -20.14 18.08 18.52
CA ARG A 428 -21.49 18.22 19.11
C ARG A 428 -21.83 17.13 20.13
N GLN A 429 -21.16 15.98 20.09
CA GLN A 429 -21.32 14.91 21.07
C GLN A 429 -20.47 15.14 22.33
N LYS A 430 -19.38 15.93 22.22
CA LYS A 430 -18.43 16.17 23.31
C LYS A 430 -18.71 17.45 24.11
N SER A 431 -19.34 18.46 23.51
CA SER A 431 -19.54 19.77 24.15
C SER A 431 -20.91 20.39 23.85
N VAL A 432 -21.42 21.16 24.82
CA VAL A 432 -22.66 21.96 24.74
C VAL A 432 -22.40 23.34 24.09
N THR A 433 -21.14 23.68 23.78
CA THR A 433 -20.79 24.97 23.17
C THR A 433 -21.33 25.12 21.75
N THR A 434 -21.93 26.26 21.45
CA THR A 434 -22.54 26.58 20.15
C THR A 434 -21.54 26.92 19.04
N VAL A 435 -20.29 27.24 19.39
CA VAL A 435 -19.25 27.64 18.43
C VAL A 435 -18.28 26.49 18.18
N ILE A 436 -18.25 26.01 16.94
CA ILE A 436 -17.35 24.93 16.51
C ILE A 436 -16.07 25.54 15.95
N THR A 437 -14.91 25.14 16.47
CA THR A 437 -13.60 25.66 16.05
C THR A 437 -12.71 24.54 15.52
N HIS A 438 -12.03 24.76 14.40
CA HIS A 438 -11.06 23.84 13.79
C HIS A 438 -9.72 24.57 13.58
N GLN A 439 -8.62 23.82 13.63
CA GLN A 439 -7.28 24.35 13.31
C GLN A 439 -7.22 24.89 11.86
N GLN A 440 -6.25 25.76 11.57
CA GLN A 440 -6.10 26.33 10.23
C GLN A 440 -5.97 25.24 9.17
N ILE A 441 -6.79 25.31 8.13
CA ILE A 441 -6.70 24.45 6.95
C ILE A 441 -6.10 25.29 5.81
N PRO A 442 -4.98 24.87 5.21
CA PRO A 442 -4.38 25.58 4.08
C PRO A 442 -5.36 25.73 2.91
N LEU A 443 -5.45 26.91 2.31
CA LEU A 443 -6.28 27.20 1.13
C LEU A 443 -7.77 26.82 1.26
N PHE A 444 -8.30 26.74 2.49
CA PHE A 444 -9.68 26.29 2.73
C PHE A 444 -10.74 27.18 2.10
N ASP A 445 -10.53 28.50 2.10
CA ASP A 445 -11.43 29.46 1.47
C ASP A 445 -11.57 29.21 -0.04
N ILE A 446 -10.46 28.84 -0.69
CA ILE A 446 -10.44 28.46 -2.11
C ILE A 446 -11.11 27.10 -2.32
N ALA A 447 -10.84 26.13 -1.45
CA ALA A 447 -11.47 24.81 -1.49
C ALA A 447 -13.00 24.89 -1.32
N LEU A 448 -13.46 25.72 -0.37
CA LEU A 448 -14.87 26.00 -0.13
C LEU A 448 -15.54 26.63 -1.34
N GLU A 449 -14.91 27.64 -1.95
CA GLU A 449 -15.46 28.28 -3.15
C GLU A 449 -15.51 27.31 -4.34
N GLY A 450 -14.52 26.44 -4.51
CA GLY A 450 -14.52 25.41 -5.56
C GLY A 450 -15.69 24.44 -5.45
N VAL A 451 -16.02 23.99 -4.24
CA VAL A 451 -17.11 23.02 -3.97
C VAL A 451 -18.50 23.67 -4.01
N THR A 452 -18.60 24.94 -3.63
CA THR A 452 -19.88 25.66 -3.57
C THR A 452 -20.23 26.35 -4.89
N SER A 453 -19.24 26.92 -5.57
CA SER A 453 -19.42 27.79 -6.74
C SER A 453 -18.80 27.23 -8.04
N GLY A 454 -18.07 26.11 -7.94
CA GLY A 454 -17.47 25.35 -9.04
C GLY A 454 -15.95 25.50 -9.13
N PHE A 455 -15.27 24.42 -9.53
CA PHE A 455 -13.81 24.31 -9.45
C PHE A 455 -13.01 25.30 -10.31
N ARG A 456 -13.62 25.95 -11.32
CA ARG A 456 -12.99 27.07 -12.05
C ARG A 456 -12.60 28.23 -11.13
N GLN A 457 -13.28 28.37 -9.99
CA GLN A 457 -13.00 29.41 -9.01
C GLN A 457 -11.61 29.20 -8.36
N CYS A 458 -11.19 27.94 -8.19
CA CYS A 458 -9.84 27.60 -7.75
C CYS A 458 -8.79 28.23 -8.67
N ILE A 459 -8.96 28.05 -9.98
CA ILE A 459 -8.03 28.59 -11.00
C ILE A 459 -8.07 30.13 -11.02
N ARG A 460 -9.23 30.74 -10.74
CA ARG A 460 -9.37 32.20 -10.71
C ARG A 460 -8.62 32.82 -9.53
N ARG A 461 -8.71 32.20 -8.35
CA ARG A 461 -8.09 32.67 -7.10
C ARG A 461 -6.62 32.31 -6.97
N LEU A 462 -6.21 31.18 -7.54
CA LEU A 462 -4.81 30.78 -7.58
C LEU A 462 -4.09 31.42 -8.78
N GLY A 463 -2.77 31.61 -8.64
CA GLY A 463 -1.90 32.00 -9.74
C GLY A 463 -1.66 30.85 -10.73
N SER A 464 -0.58 30.94 -11.48
CA SER A 464 -0.04 29.85 -12.32
C SER A 464 0.99 28.97 -11.59
N ASP A 465 1.23 29.23 -10.30
CA ASP A 465 2.16 28.45 -9.46
C ASP A 465 1.63 27.05 -9.17
N LEU A 466 2.39 26.02 -9.56
CA LEU A 466 2.00 24.63 -9.43
C LEU A 466 1.89 24.16 -7.97
N ASN A 467 2.73 24.68 -7.07
CA ASN A 467 2.79 24.27 -5.68
C ASN A 467 1.46 24.59 -4.96
N SER A 468 0.87 25.73 -5.28
CA SER A 468 -0.45 26.12 -4.77
C SER A 468 -1.55 25.14 -5.17
N TYR A 469 -1.50 24.58 -6.39
CA TYR A 469 -2.47 23.56 -6.82
C TYR A 469 -2.20 22.20 -6.18
N GLN A 470 -0.94 21.82 -5.98
CA GLN A 470 -0.61 20.61 -5.22
C GLN A 470 -1.13 20.70 -3.77
N GLN A 471 -0.92 21.84 -3.10
CA GLN A 471 -1.44 22.09 -1.77
C GLN A 471 -2.98 22.08 -1.73
N LEU A 472 -3.64 22.63 -2.76
CA LEU A 472 -5.09 22.59 -2.86
C LEU A 472 -5.62 21.16 -3.10
N CYS A 473 -4.91 20.34 -3.88
CA CYS A 473 -5.27 18.93 -4.06
C CYS A 473 -5.20 18.18 -2.71
N VAL A 474 -4.09 18.34 -1.98
CA VAL A 474 -3.94 17.78 -0.62
C VAL A 474 -5.05 18.26 0.32
N THR A 475 -5.46 19.52 0.19
CA THR A 475 -6.56 20.08 0.98
C THR A 475 -7.88 19.38 0.67
N TYR A 476 -8.20 19.15 -0.61
CA TYR A 476 -9.39 18.39 -0.99
C TYR A 476 -9.37 16.94 -0.51
N ASP A 477 -8.22 16.26 -0.61
CA ASP A 477 -8.05 14.89 -0.08
C ASP A 477 -8.31 14.84 1.43
N ASN A 478 -7.69 15.77 2.18
CA ASN A 478 -7.83 15.85 3.63
C ASN A 478 -9.25 16.21 4.07
N LEU A 479 -10.03 16.88 3.21
CA LEU A 479 -11.43 17.22 3.46
C LEU A 479 -12.40 16.14 2.97
N GLY A 480 -11.91 15.11 2.27
CA GLY A 480 -12.71 14.05 1.68
C GLY A 480 -13.59 14.52 0.51
N VAL A 481 -13.17 15.56 -0.21
CA VAL A 481 -13.93 16.10 -1.35
C VAL A 481 -13.60 15.29 -2.61
N ASP A 482 -14.61 14.64 -3.19
CA ASP A 482 -14.47 14.02 -4.51
C ASP A 482 -14.49 15.10 -5.61
N VAL A 483 -13.30 15.57 -6.00
CA VAL A 483 -13.13 16.57 -7.07
C VAL A 483 -13.52 16.01 -8.45
N LEU A 484 -13.41 14.68 -8.66
CA LEU A 484 -13.69 14.07 -9.95
C LEU A 484 -15.17 13.69 -10.08
N GLU A 485 -15.90 13.51 -8.98
CA GLU A 485 -17.30 13.05 -8.94
C GLU A 485 -17.48 11.78 -9.80
N GLY A 486 -16.52 10.85 -9.72
CA GLY A 486 -16.49 9.62 -10.53
C GLY A 486 -16.27 9.81 -12.04
N GLN A 487 -15.93 11.01 -12.53
CA GLN A 487 -15.69 11.25 -13.96
C GLN A 487 -14.38 10.62 -14.44
N SER A 488 -14.46 9.82 -15.51
CA SER A 488 -13.28 9.30 -16.21
C SER A 488 -12.55 10.42 -16.97
N LEU A 489 -11.27 10.20 -17.33
CA LEU A 489 -10.52 11.11 -18.20
C LEU A 489 -11.24 11.38 -19.54
N GLY A 490 -11.97 10.39 -20.06
CA GLY A 490 -12.80 10.54 -21.27
C GLY A 490 -13.97 11.50 -21.05
N ASN A 491 -14.64 11.42 -19.89
CA ASN A 491 -15.74 12.31 -19.52
C ASN A 491 -15.22 13.75 -19.33
N ILE A 492 -14.10 13.89 -18.61
CA ILE A 492 -13.44 15.19 -18.39
C ILE A 492 -13.08 15.84 -19.74
N PHE A 493 -12.47 15.08 -20.65
CA PHE A 493 -12.11 15.62 -21.96
C PHE A 493 -13.33 15.98 -22.82
N SER A 494 -14.40 15.18 -22.76
CA SER A 494 -15.66 15.50 -23.45
C SER A 494 -16.27 16.79 -22.92
N ASN A 495 -16.25 16.99 -21.60
CA ASN A 495 -16.74 18.21 -20.96
C ASN A 495 -15.89 19.45 -21.31
N ILE A 496 -14.57 19.30 -21.43
CA ILE A 496 -13.67 20.36 -21.93
C ILE A 496 -14.06 20.78 -23.36
N LYS A 497 -14.49 19.84 -24.20
CA LYS A 497 -14.87 20.06 -25.60
C LYS A 497 -16.32 20.52 -25.82
N ALA A 498 -17.16 20.47 -24.78
CA ALA A 498 -18.60 20.78 -24.87
C ALA A 498 -18.91 22.20 -25.38
N VAL A 499 -17.92 23.10 -25.42
CA VAL A 499 -18.08 24.48 -25.90
C VAL A 499 -18.24 24.57 -27.43
N ASN A 500 -17.91 23.51 -28.18
CA ASN A 500 -17.95 23.51 -29.65
C ASN A 500 -19.28 23.00 -30.26
N GLN A 501 -20.34 22.75 -29.47
CA GLN A 501 -21.48 21.93 -29.94
C GLN A 501 -22.85 22.58 -30.19
N ASN A 502 -23.19 23.86 -29.87
CA ASN A 502 -24.39 24.58 -30.41
C ASN A 502 -24.67 26.00 -29.81
N PRO A 503 -25.57 26.84 -30.41
CA PRO A 503 -25.59 28.30 -30.24
C PRO A 503 -26.57 28.88 -29.18
N ALA A 504 -26.26 30.12 -28.80
CA ALA A 504 -27.09 31.21 -28.23
C ALA A 504 -27.50 31.24 -26.73
N ASP A 505 -27.66 30.14 -25.99
CA ASP A 505 -27.89 30.24 -24.51
C ASP A 505 -27.22 29.13 -23.68
N GLU A 506 -26.99 27.95 -24.27
CA GLU A 506 -26.22 26.88 -23.64
C GLU A 506 -24.71 27.16 -23.57
N THR A 507 -24.23 28.18 -24.31
CA THR A 507 -22.79 28.52 -24.36
C THR A 507 -22.23 28.94 -23.00
N LYS A 508 -22.98 29.67 -22.15
CA LYS A 508 -22.47 30.11 -20.83
C LYS A 508 -22.39 28.94 -19.83
N ARG A 509 -23.38 28.04 -19.83
CA ARG A 509 -23.40 26.82 -19.00
C ARG A 509 -22.32 25.82 -19.44
N ASN A 510 -22.17 25.63 -20.75
CA ASN A 510 -21.14 24.76 -21.33
C ASN A 510 -19.73 25.31 -21.10
N LYS A 511 -19.54 26.64 -21.13
CA LYS A 511 -18.27 27.28 -20.74
C LYS A 511 -17.93 27.07 -19.26
N ARG A 512 -18.92 27.15 -18.34
CA ARG A 512 -18.69 26.89 -16.91
C ARG A 512 -18.26 25.44 -16.67
N LEU A 513 -18.98 24.48 -17.26
CA LEU A 513 -18.65 23.05 -17.18
C LEU A 513 -17.27 22.74 -17.76
N ALA A 514 -16.94 23.30 -18.93
CA ALA A 514 -15.63 23.13 -19.55
C ALA A 514 -14.51 23.69 -18.67
N ARG A 515 -14.70 24.87 -18.08
CA ARG A 515 -13.72 25.50 -17.18
C ARG A 515 -13.54 24.72 -15.88
N ASP A 516 -14.62 24.22 -15.27
CA ASP A 516 -14.54 23.37 -14.08
C ASP A 516 -13.79 22.06 -14.42
N SER A 517 -14.00 21.52 -15.63
CA SER A 517 -13.33 20.31 -16.11
C SER A 517 -11.84 20.50 -16.35
N VAL A 518 -11.36 21.72 -16.60
CA VAL A 518 -9.92 22.01 -16.63
C VAL A 518 -9.29 21.82 -15.26
N PHE A 519 -9.95 22.26 -14.18
CA PHE A 519 -9.45 21.99 -12.82
C PHE A 519 -9.44 20.49 -12.53
N ARG A 520 -10.47 19.75 -12.95
CA ARG A 520 -10.51 18.28 -12.80
C ARG A 520 -9.39 17.58 -13.59
N LEU A 521 -9.05 18.09 -14.77
CA LEU A 521 -7.89 17.60 -15.53
C LEU A 521 -6.57 17.87 -14.79
N ILE A 522 -6.40 19.06 -14.20
CA ILE A 522 -5.21 19.41 -13.40
C ILE A 522 -5.14 18.51 -12.15
N TYR A 523 -6.26 18.32 -11.46
CA TYR A 523 -6.36 17.43 -10.31
C TYR A 523 -5.99 15.99 -10.70
N TYR A 524 -6.54 15.49 -11.82
CA TYR A 524 -6.21 14.18 -12.37
C TYR A 524 -4.70 14.04 -12.64
N LEU A 525 -4.10 15.03 -13.31
CA LEU A 525 -2.66 15.08 -13.58
C LEU A 525 -1.84 15.04 -12.29
N LEU A 526 -2.19 15.88 -11.32
CA LEU A 526 -1.44 16.02 -10.07
C LEU A 526 -1.64 14.87 -9.08
N LYS A 527 -2.65 14.01 -9.26
CA LYS A 527 -2.94 12.88 -8.37
C LYS A 527 -2.59 11.51 -8.96
N ALA A 528 -2.51 11.39 -10.28
CA ALA A 528 -2.08 10.14 -10.91
C ALA A 528 -0.61 9.80 -10.55
N GLU A 529 -0.36 8.54 -10.18
CA GLU A 529 0.97 8.06 -9.83
C GLU A 529 1.80 7.70 -11.06
N SER A 530 1.14 7.24 -12.12
CA SER A 530 1.75 7.02 -13.44
C SER A 530 0.69 7.10 -14.54
N PHE A 531 1.14 7.29 -15.78
CA PHE A 531 0.27 7.25 -16.96
C PHE A 531 0.70 6.11 -17.86
N SER A 532 -0.26 5.35 -18.37
CA SER A 532 0.02 4.30 -19.34
C SER A 532 0.59 4.92 -20.64
N LYS A 533 1.74 4.40 -21.11
CA LYS A 533 2.30 4.83 -22.40
C LYS A 533 1.35 4.40 -23.52
N GLY A 534 0.90 5.36 -24.34
CA GLY A 534 -0.02 5.12 -25.46
C GLY A 534 -1.31 5.93 -25.37
N ILE A 535 -2.46 5.26 -25.27
CA ILE A 535 -3.81 5.84 -25.45
C ILE A 535 -4.10 6.94 -24.42
N GLU A 536 -3.76 6.73 -23.16
CA GLU A 536 -4.03 7.69 -22.08
C GLU A 536 -3.16 8.94 -22.22
N SER A 537 -1.85 8.77 -22.44
CA SER A 537 -0.93 9.87 -22.71
C SER A 537 -1.38 10.75 -23.90
N ASN A 538 -1.87 10.11 -24.97
CA ASN A 538 -2.43 10.83 -26.12
C ASN A 538 -3.71 11.59 -25.78
N LYS A 539 -4.61 11.02 -24.95
CA LYS A 539 -5.83 11.71 -24.50
C LYS A 539 -5.51 12.93 -23.66
N ILE A 540 -4.56 12.82 -22.74
CA ILE A 540 -4.10 13.94 -21.91
C ILE A 540 -3.48 15.03 -22.79
N TYR A 541 -2.56 14.66 -23.69
CA TYR A 541 -1.97 15.60 -24.63
C TYR A 541 -3.05 16.33 -25.44
N ASN A 542 -4.03 15.59 -25.97
CA ASN A 542 -5.15 16.15 -26.74
C ASN A 542 -6.07 17.06 -25.89
N ALA A 543 -6.23 16.78 -24.61
CA ALA A 543 -6.96 17.64 -23.68
C ALA A 543 -6.21 18.95 -23.43
N VAL A 544 -4.91 18.86 -23.14
CA VAL A 544 -4.07 20.03 -22.83
C VAL A 544 -3.88 20.91 -24.06
N ILE A 545 -3.61 20.34 -25.24
CA ILE A 545 -3.48 21.12 -26.48
C ILE A 545 -4.80 21.84 -26.81
N PHE A 546 -5.95 21.21 -26.56
CA PHE A 546 -7.24 21.85 -26.73
C PHE A 546 -7.39 23.04 -25.78
N VAL A 547 -7.09 22.87 -24.48
CA VAL A 547 -7.19 23.96 -23.50
C VAL A 547 -6.32 25.15 -23.91
N VAL A 548 -5.04 24.95 -24.23
CA VAL A 548 -4.13 26.06 -24.55
C VAL A 548 -4.46 26.77 -25.88
N SER A 549 -5.11 26.06 -26.82
CA SER A 549 -5.44 26.62 -28.14
C SER A 549 -6.78 27.37 -28.20
N HIS A 550 -7.53 27.47 -27.10
CA HIS A 550 -8.87 28.10 -27.07
C HIS A 550 -8.95 29.28 -26.08
N PRO A 551 -8.29 30.44 -26.37
CA PRO A 551 -8.26 31.63 -25.50
C PRO A 551 -9.64 32.19 -25.17
N ARG A 552 -10.59 32.13 -26.11
CA ARG A 552 -11.97 32.63 -25.92
C ARG A 552 -12.75 31.85 -24.85
N THR A 553 -12.32 30.62 -24.56
CA THR A 553 -12.98 29.73 -23.60
C THR A 553 -12.19 29.64 -22.31
N PHE A 554 -10.88 29.41 -22.40
CA PHE A 554 -9.97 29.23 -21.28
C PHE A 554 -9.04 30.44 -21.16
N ARG A 555 -9.20 31.21 -20.09
CA ARG A 555 -8.38 32.40 -19.81
C ARG A 555 -6.91 32.01 -19.60
N HIS A 556 -6.02 33.00 -19.71
CA HIS A 556 -4.57 32.84 -19.61
C HIS A 556 -4.14 31.96 -18.41
N LYS A 557 -4.62 32.24 -17.19
CA LYS A 557 -4.31 31.43 -15.99
C LYS A 557 -4.62 29.94 -16.17
N ALA A 558 -5.79 29.59 -16.71
CA ALA A 558 -6.22 28.20 -16.90
C ALA A 558 -5.34 27.47 -17.92
N ARG A 559 -4.92 28.17 -18.98
CA ARG A 559 -4.02 27.64 -20.01
C ARG A 559 -2.60 27.45 -19.46
N CYS A 560 -2.09 28.43 -18.72
CA CYS A 560 -0.81 28.35 -18.03
C CYS A 560 -0.75 27.15 -17.09
N ILE A 561 -1.67 27.04 -16.14
CA ILE A 561 -1.59 25.96 -15.15
C ILE A 561 -1.82 24.58 -15.78
N ALA A 562 -2.70 24.44 -16.78
CA ALA A 562 -2.87 23.18 -17.50
C ALA A 562 -1.59 22.77 -18.24
N ARG A 563 -0.88 23.74 -18.83
CA ARG A 563 0.42 23.55 -19.48
C ARG A 563 1.50 23.14 -18.48
N VAL A 564 1.59 23.83 -17.35
CA VAL A 564 2.60 23.58 -16.30
C VAL A 564 2.36 22.22 -15.64
N ALA A 565 1.11 21.87 -15.31
CA ALA A 565 0.76 20.57 -14.75
C ALA A 565 1.07 19.42 -15.72
N TYR A 566 0.88 19.64 -17.02
CA TYR A 566 1.24 18.67 -18.05
C TYR A 566 2.76 18.47 -18.16
N ASP A 567 3.56 19.55 -18.18
CA ASP A 567 5.03 19.44 -18.20
C ASP A 567 5.55 18.67 -16.99
N PHE A 568 5.05 19.02 -15.81
CA PHE A 568 5.45 18.40 -14.55
C PHE A 568 5.20 16.89 -14.53
N ARG A 569 4.17 16.42 -15.24
CA ARG A 569 3.69 15.04 -15.15
C ARG A 569 4.00 14.16 -16.35
N MET A 570 4.07 14.72 -17.55
CA MET A 570 4.08 13.95 -18.80
C MET A 570 5.41 13.96 -19.55
N CYS A 571 6.39 14.78 -19.12
CA CYS A 571 7.71 14.90 -19.76
C CYS A 571 7.64 14.94 -21.31
N PRO A 572 6.97 15.96 -21.91
CA PRO A 572 6.67 15.95 -23.33
C PRO A 572 7.91 15.96 -24.23
N SER A 573 7.78 15.30 -25.38
CA SER A 573 8.79 15.36 -26.44
C SER A 573 8.97 16.79 -26.96
N ALA A 574 10.15 17.11 -27.52
CA ALA A 574 10.43 18.43 -28.10
C ALA A 574 9.36 18.88 -29.13
N LYS A 575 8.81 17.94 -29.91
CA LYS A 575 7.72 18.19 -30.87
C LYS A 575 6.39 18.55 -30.18
N GLN A 576 6.04 17.85 -29.11
CA GLN A 576 4.84 18.16 -28.32
C GLN A 576 4.99 19.50 -27.61
N SER A 577 6.13 19.77 -26.97
CA SER A 577 6.42 21.05 -26.32
C SER A 577 6.40 22.21 -27.32
N ALA A 578 7.03 22.06 -28.49
CA ALA A 578 6.99 23.09 -29.54
C ALA A 578 5.57 23.37 -30.04
N THR A 579 4.71 22.35 -30.11
CA THR A 579 3.30 22.51 -30.50
C THR A 579 2.49 23.19 -29.39
N LEU A 580 2.69 22.77 -28.14
CA LEU A 580 2.05 23.34 -26.95
C LEU A 580 2.54 24.75 -26.60
N ASN A 581 3.61 25.26 -27.20
CA ASN A 581 4.11 26.62 -26.98
C ASN A 581 3.67 27.61 -28.08
N LYS A 582 2.92 27.16 -29.09
CA LYS A 582 2.46 28.03 -30.18
C LYS A 582 1.49 29.13 -29.74
N TRP A 583 0.75 28.90 -28.65
CA TRP A 583 -0.23 29.85 -28.13
C TRP A 583 0.40 31.06 -27.42
N ASP A 584 1.62 30.90 -26.88
CA ASP A 584 2.34 31.90 -26.10
C ASP A 584 2.95 33.02 -26.97
N LYS A 585 3.10 32.78 -28.28
CA LYS A 585 3.73 33.72 -29.22
C LYS A 585 2.82 34.87 -29.69
N ASN A 586 1.55 34.87 -29.28
CA ASN A 586 0.52 35.77 -29.80
C ASN A 586 -0.24 36.55 -28.71
N GLU A 587 0.27 36.65 -27.48
CA GLU A 587 -0.45 37.34 -26.38
C GLU A 587 0.33 38.55 -25.83
N ASP A 588 -0.39 39.66 -25.67
CA ASP A 588 0.10 40.89 -25.04
C ASP A 588 0.03 40.72 -23.50
N PRO A 589 1.12 40.94 -22.73
CA PRO A 589 1.16 40.68 -21.29
C PRO A 589 0.20 41.53 -20.43
N ASP A 590 -0.40 42.58 -20.99
CA ASP A 590 -1.18 43.59 -20.26
C ASP A 590 -2.71 43.39 -20.28
N ASP A 591 -3.24 42.26 -20.75
CA ASP A 591 -4.68 41.93 -20.60
C ASP A 591 -4.95 41.43 -19.16
N VAL A 592 -4.83 42.37 -18.20
CA VAL A 592 -4.96 42.13 -16.77
C VAL A 592 -6.42 41.83 -16.42
N ASP A 593 -6.62 40.62 -15.87
CA ASP A 593 -7.83 39.99 -15.33
C ASP A 593 -8.56 40.85 -14.28
N CYS A 594 -9.21 41.94 -14.71
CA CYS A 594 -10.04 42.83 -13.89
C CYS A 594 -11.47 42.91 -14.44
N THR A 595 -12.41 42.21 -13.79
CA THR A 595 -13.75 42.66 -13.35
C THR A 595 -14.78 41.52 -13.27
N THR A 596 -15.69 41.69 -12.31
CA THR A 596 -16.87 40.87 -11.98
C THR A 596 -17.81 40.68 -13.17
N ASP A 597 -18.59 39.59 -13.16
CA ASP A 597 -19.67 39.30 -14.13
C ASP A 597 -20.60 40.53 -14.31
N SER A 598 -20.29 41.43 -15.24
CA SER A 598 -21.21 42.39 -15.84
C SER A 598 -20.79 42.63 -17.29
N ASP A 599 -21.66 42.23 -18.20
CA ASP A 599 -21.49 42.25 -19.64
C ASP A 599 -21.14 43.64 -20.20
N ILE A 600 -20.27 43.71 -21.21
CA ILE A 600 -20.35 44.75 -22.24
C ILE A 600 -20.32 44.06 -23.61
N SER A 601 -21.44 44.24 -24.31
CA SER A 601 -21.58 43.98 -25.74
C SER A 601 -20.66 44.89 -26.52
N ASP A 602 -19.85 44.34 -27.42
CA ASP A 602 -19.35 45.10 -28.56
C ASP A 602 -19.73 44.36 -29.84
N PHE A 603 -20.90 44.74 -30.34
CA PHE A 603 -21.23 44.70 -31.76
C PHE A 603 -20.34 45.71 -32.46
N TYR A 604 -19.43 45.27 -33.33
CA TYR A 604 -18.93 46.11 -34.41
C TYR A 604 -19.14 45.39 -35.74
N TYR A 605 -20.19 45.83 -36.42
CA TYR A 605 -20.36 45.71 -37.86
C TYR A 605 -19.40 46.71 -38.53
N TYR A 606 -18.59 46.24 -39.48
CA TYR A 606 -18.17 46.94 -40.70
C TYR A 606 -17.68 45.84 -41.65
N ASP A 607 -18.55 45.29 -42.51
CA ASP A 607 -18.92 45.78 -43.84
C ASP A 607 -17.89 45.44 -44.93
N SER A 608 -18.42 45.08 -46.09
CA SER A 608 -17.76 44.49 -47.24
C SER A 608 -16.94 45.50 -48.06
N SER A 609 -16.12 44.93 -48.96
CA SER A 609 -15.70 45.40 -50.29
C SER A 609 -14.25 45.90 -50.52
N ASP A 610 -13.77 45.44 -51.69
CA ASP A 610 -12.76 45.97 -52.62
C ASP A 610 -11.26 45.91 -52.28
N SER A 611 -10.59 44.87 -52.79
CA SER A 611 -9.68 44.90 -53.99
C SER A 611 -8.75 43.69 -54.03
#